data_AF-A0A2N4YEV4-F1
#
_entry.id   AF-A0A2N4YEV4-F1
#
_cell.length_a   1.000
_cell.length_b   1.000
_cell.length_c   1.000
_cell.angle_alpha   90.00
_cell.angle_beta   90.00
_cell.angle_gamma   90.00
#
_symmetry.space_group_name_H-M   'P 1'
#
loop_
_entity.id
_entity.type
_entity.pdbx_description
1 polymer ?
#
loop_
_entity_poly.entity_id
_entity_poly.type
_entity_poly.pdbx_seq_one_letter_code
_entity_poly.pdbx_strand_id
1 'polypeptide(L)' 'MLMQADPATFFLHPHYIPHNLVLVRAGRIDPAWARPRLIRHWREAAPKRWLKAWDAANPHP' A
#
# COMPACT_ATOMS: atom_id res chain seq x y z
N MET A 1 12.32 -0.16 11.73
CA MET A 1 10.87 -0.33 11.40
C MET A 1 10.28 1.00 10.92
N LEU A 2 9.25 1.02 10.05
CA LEU A 2 8.64 2.26 9.52
C LEU A 2 8.25 3.26 10.62
N MET A 3 7.63 2.78 11.70
CA MET A 3 7.26 3.61 12.85
C MET A 3 8.45 4.16 13.65
N GLN A 4 9.61 3.50 13.60
CA GLN A 4 10.83 4.03 14.21
C GLN A 4 11.53 5.04 13.31
N ALA A 5 11.43 4.85 11.99
CA ALA A 5 12.05 5.73 11.00
C ALA A 5 11.27 7.04 10.82
N ASP A 6 9.94 6.99 10.88
CA ASP A 6 9.07 8.16 10.77
C ASP A 6 7.76 7.97 11.57
N PRO A 7 7.79 8.20 12.89
CA PRO A 7 6.60 8.08 13.75
C PRO A 7 5.53 9.16 13.51
N ALA A 8 5.87 10.25 12.81
CA ALA A 8 4.91 11.29 12.47
C ALA A 8 4.01 10.83 11.31
N THR A 9 4.55 10.00 10.41
CA THR A 9 3.83 9.43 9.27
C THR A 9 3.22 8.07 9.58
N PHE A 10 3.95 7.19 10.27
CA PHE A 10 3.55 5.82 10.54
C PHE A 10 3.19 5.62 12.01
N PHE A 11 2.02 5.03 12.28
CA PHE A 11 1.57 4.76 13.64
C PHE A 11 0.76 3.47 13.70
N LEU A 12 0.50 3.02 14.92
CA LEU A 12 -0.33 1.84 15.20
C LEU A 12 -1.38 2.21 16.24
N HIS A 13 -2.64 1.88 15.97
CA HIS A 13 -3.69 1.93 16.98
C HIS A 13 -3.77 0.56 17.68
N PRO A 14 -4.05 0.46 18.99
CA PRO A 14 -4.05 -0.82 19.72
C PRO A 14 -4.86 -1.94 19.06
N HIS A 15 -5.99 -1.59 18.45
CA HIS A 15 -6.83 -2.51 17.66
C HIS A 15 -6.06 -3.28 16.57
N TYR A 16 -5.02 -2.68 16.00
CA TYR A 16 -4.23 -3.25 14.90
C TYR A 16 -2.97 -4.02 15.36
N ILE A 17 -2.68 -4.09 16.67
CA ILE A 17 -1.51 -4.83 17.21
C ILE A 17 -1.44 -6.30 16.74
N PRO A 18 -2.53 -7.09 16.73
CA PRO A 18 -2.44 -8.49 16.31
C PRO A 18 -2.34 -8.65 14.78
N HIS A 19 -2.40 -7.55 14.02
CA HIS A 19 -2.39 -7.58 12.57
C HIS A 19 -1.04 -7.10 12.02
N ASN A 20 -0.61 -7.68 10.90
CA ASN A 20 0.60 -7.24 10.20
C ASN A 20 0.33 -5.96 9.37
N LEU A 21 -0.15 -4.91 10.03
CA LEU A 21 -0.56 -3.64 9.44
C LEU A 21 0.11 -2.47 10.15
N VAL A 22 0.36 -1.41 9.39
CA VAL A 22 0.79 -0.10 9.91
C VAL A 22 -0.11 0.96 9.30
N LEU A 23 -0.57 1.91 10.12
CA LEU A 23 -1.39 3.03 9.66
C LEU A 23 -0.48 4.17 9.18
N VAL A 24 -0.95 4.86 8.14
CA VAL A 24 -0.31 6.06 7.60
C VAL A 24 -1.20 7.26 7.82
N ARG A 25 -0.61 8.40 8.20
CA ARG A 25 -1.36 9.66 8.22
C ARG A 25 -1.61 10.15 6.80
N ALA A 26 -2.87 10.41 6.48
CA ALA A 26 -3.26 11.02 5.21
C ALA A 26 -2.49 12.33 4.99
N GLY A 27 -2.04 12.55 3.75
CA GLY A 27 -1.28 13.74 3.36
C GLY A 27 0.20 13.75 3.74
N ARG A 28 0.71 12.74 4.46
CA ARG A 28 2.15 12.65 4.83
C ARG A 28 2.95 11.64 4.02
N ILE A 29 2.28 10.67 3.42
CA ILE A 29 2.96 9.63 2.65
C ILE A 29 3.34 10.15 1.27
N ASP A 30 4.58 9.88 0.85
CA ASP A 30 5.04 10.15 -0.52
C ASP A 30 4.22 9.30 -1.53
N PRO A 31 3.48 9.92 -2.46
CA PRO A 31 2.72 9.19 -3.48
C PRO A 31 3.60 8.31 -4.37
N ALA A 32 4.84 8.72 -4.65
CA ALA A 32 5.76 7.93 -5.48
C ALA A 32 6.19 6.64 -4.77
N TRP A 33 6.33 6.69 -3.44
CA TRP A 33 6.58 5.51 -2.61
C TRP A 33 5.32 4.65 -2.39
N ALA A 34 4.16 5.29 -2.21
CA ALA A 34 2.90 4.61 -1.87
C ALA A 34 2.29 3.86 -3.06
N ARG A 35 2.23 4.52 -4.22
CA ARG A 35 1.57 4.00 -5.42
C ARG A 35 2.05 2.60 -5.83
N PRO A 36 3.35 2.31 -5.97
CA PRO A 36 3.80 0.98 -6.37
C PRO A 36 3.43 -0.11 -5.34
N ARG A 37 3.42 0.20 -4.04
CA ARG A 37 2.99 -0.76 -2.99
C ARG A 37 1.49 -1.02 -3.03
N LEU A 38 0.69 0.03 -3.20
CA LEU A 38 -0.76 -0.10 -3.32
C LEU A 38 -1.13 -0.93 -4.55
N ILE A 39 -0.51 -0.65 -5.70
CA ILE A 39 -0.72 -1.44 -6.92
C ILE A 39 -0.31 -2.89 -6.67
N ARG A 40 0.84 -3.15 -6.06
CA ARG A 40 1.28 -4.52 -5.74
C ARG A 40 0.26 -5.27 -4.88
N HIS A 41 -0.17 -4.71 -3.75
CA HIS A 41 -1.14 -5.37 -2.87
C HIS A 41 -2.51 -5.53 -3.53
N TRP A 42 -2.94 -4.55 -4.32
CA TRP A 42 -4.14 -4.70 -5.14
C TRP A 42 -3.98 -5.87 -6.12
N ARG A 43 -2.82 -6.02 -6.77
CA ARG A 43 -2.57 -7.15 -7.69
C ARG A 43 -2.61 -8.51 -7.00
N GLU A 44 -2.10 -8.59 -5.77
CA GLU A 44 -2.12 -9.80 -4.95
C GLU A 44 -3.56 -10.21 -4.56
N ALA A 45 -4.47 -9.24 -4.39
CA ALA A 45 -5.85 -9.47 -3.97
C ALA A 45 -6.89 -9.51 -5.11
N ALA A 46 -6.60 -8.90 -6.27
CA ALA A 46 -7.58 -8.69 -7.32
C ALA A 46 -7.90 -9.96 -8.12
N PRO A 47 -9.16 -10.15 -8.55
CA PRO A 47 -9.53 -11.20 -9.49
C PRO A 47 -8.73 -11.14 -10.80
N LYS A 48 -8.28 -12.31 -11.30
CA LYS A 48 -7.47 -12.43 -12.53
C LYS A 48 -8.08 -11.71 -13.75
N ARG A 49 -9.41 -11.69 -13.88
CA ARG A 49 -10.11 -10.98 -14.96
C ARG A 49 -9.86 -9.47 -14.96
N TRP A 50 -9.75 -8.86 -13.78
CA TRP A 50 -9.45 -7.43 -13.64
C TRP A 50 -7.98 -7.14 -13.91
N LEU A 51 -7.08 -8.03 -13.47
CA LEU A 51 -5.66 -7.93 -13.78
C LEU A 51 -5.41 -7.97 -15.29
N LYS A 52 -6.06 -8.89 -16.01
CA LYS A 52 -5.94 -8.97 -17.47
C LYS A 52 -6.35 -7.66 -18.16
N ALA A 53 -7.48 -7.08 -17.76
CA ALA A 53 -7.95 -5.81 -18.31
C ALA A 53 -7.01 -4.64 -17.96
N TRP A 54 -6.52 -4.60 -16.72
CA TRP A 54 -5.58 -3.58 -16.25
C TRP A 54 -4.24 -3.65 -16.99
N ASP A 55 -3.68 -4.84 -17.16
CA ASP A 55 -2.38 -5.06 -17.83
C ASP A 55 -2.47 -4.71 -19.31
N ALA A 56 -3.60 -5.00 -19.97
CA ALA A 56 -3.84 -4.57 -21.34
C ALA A 56 -3.92 -3.03 -21.48
N ALA A 57 -4.45 -2.33 -20.48
CA ALA A 57 -4.56 -0.88 -20.46
C ALA A 57 -3.30 -0.16 -19.95
N ASN A 58 -2.45 -0.86 -19.20
CA ASN A 58 -1.22 -0.34 -18.61
C ASN A 58 -0.04 -1.28 -18.94
N PRO A 59 0.32 -1.43 -20.22
CA PRO A 59 1.46 -2.25 -20.60
C PRO A 59 2.71 -1.71 -19.89
N HIS A 60 3.42 -2.58 -19.16
CA HIS A 60 4.72 -2.21 -18.61
C HIS A 60 5.69 -1.88 -19.76
N PRO A 61 6.57 -0.87 -19.59
CA PRO A 61 7.69 -0.68 -20.51
C PRO A 61 8.65 -1.88 -20.49
#